data_AF-A0AAV9EI69-F1
#
_entry.id   AF-A0AAV9EI69-F1
#
_cell.length_a   1.000
_cell.length_b   1.000
_cell.length_c   1.000
_cell.angle_alpha   90.00
_cell.angle_beta   90.00
_cell.angle_gamma   90.00
#
_symmetry.space_group_name_H-M   'P 1'
#
loop_
_entity.id
_entity.type
_entity.pdbx_description
1 polymer ?
#
loop_
_entity_poly.entity_id
_entity_poly.type
_entity_poly.pdbx_seq_one_letter_code
_entity_poly.pdbx_strand_id
1 'polypeptide(L)'
;MCFCGEGTKYPNRPVPEGCGFKINLPSKPNVPKLTDWTKADFDNIFTTNGSKFGWCNIDPKEAYAGKVKFKEECYCKYDGLGGRFCEIPTTCSCLNQCSGHGHCRGGFCECDKSWYGVDCSIPSVLSPIGEWPKWLQPATLDVSVEAPITSDLVNIKAEVKKKRPLIYVYDLPPEFNSHLLEGRHYRYQCVNRLYNDQNTTIWTDQPYGAQMALYESILASSYRTLNGEEADYFYVPVLDSCIIIRADETPHMSMREHLHLRSYLTLDIYKKAYDHIIEHYPYWNRSSGRDHLWFFSWDEGACYAPKEIWNSIMLVHWGNTNSKHNHSTTAYLADSWDHISSDKRGNHPCFDLEKDLVLPAWKVRHPRTLKSKLWARPLIERTKLFYFNGNLGPAYANGRPESTYSMGISQKLAEEFGLTPNKQGKLGKQYNKNVTVISKSSSNYHDELASSIFCGVLPGDGWSPRLEDSILEGCIPVIIQDGIFLPYET
;
A
#
# COMPACT_ATOMS: atom_id res chain seq x y z
N MET A 1 12.14 -16.67 5.29
CA MET A 1 12.81 -16.01 6.43
C MET A 1 14.00 -16.86 6.88
N CYS A 2 15.16 -16.24 7.13
CA CYS A 2 16.32 -16.93 7.72
C CYS A 2 16.35 -16.71 9.23
N PHE A 3 16.78 -17.71 9.98
CA PHE A 3 16.89 -17.68 11.44
C PHE A 3 18.33 -17.93 11.87
N CYS A 4 18.67 -17.51 13.09
CA CYS A 4 19.99 -17.70 13.67
C CYS A 4 20.40 -19.16 13.79
N GLY A 5 19.43 -20.07 13.91
CA GLY A 5 19.65 -21.51 13.81
C GLY A 5 20.20 -22.14 15.08
N GLU A 6 20.23 -23.48 15.08
CA GLU A 6 20.70 -24.28 16.21
C GLU A 6 22.16 -23.97 16.56
N GLY A 7 22.50 -24.11 17.85
CA GLY A 7 23.83 -23.79 18.39
C GLY A 7 24.05 -22.31 18.73
N THR A 8 23.09 -21.43 18.42
CA THR A 8 23.08 -20.04 18.89
C THR A 8 22.29 -19.89 20.19
N LYS A 9 22.51 -18.79 20.92
CA LYS A 9 21.78 -18.45 22.15
C LYS A 9 20.29 -18.19 21.88
N TYR A 10 19.94 -17.77 20.66
CA TYR A 10 18.56 -17.52 20.24
C TYR A 10 18.29 -18.16 18.87
N PRO A 11 18.07 -19.48 18.78
CA PRO A 11 17.94 -20.18 17.50
C PRO A 11 16.80 -19.67 16.61
N ASN A 12 15.68 -19.31 17.23
CA ASN A 12 14.48 -18.81 16.53
C ASN A 12 14.52 -17.29 16.30
N ARG A 13 15.61 -16.59 16.63
CA ARG A 13 15.74 -15.17 16.29
C ARG A 13 15.87 -15.04 14.78
N PRO A 14 15.00 -14.27 14.11
CA PRO A 14 15.14 -14.06 12.69
C PRO A 14 16.35 -13.17 12.41
N VAL A 15 17.00 -13.42 11.28
CA VAL A 15 18.16 -12.65 10.82
C VAL A 15 17.65 -11.59 9.86
N PRO A 16 17.73 -10.29 10.18
CA PRO A 16 17.29 -9.23 9.27
C PRO A 16 18.05 -9.29 7.94
N GLU A 17 17.40 -8.82 6.88
CA GLU A 17 18.01 -8.78 5.55
C GLU A 17 19.38 -8.06 5.58
N GLY A 18 20.37 -8.66 4.90
CA GLY A 18 21.75 -8.17 4.87
C GLY A 18 22.57 -8.41 6.15
N CYS A 19 21.93 -8.75 7.28
CA CYS A 19 22.64 -8.89 8.57
C CYS A 19 23.63 -10.08 8.58
N GLY A 20 23.39 -11.11 7.77
CA GLY A 20 24.30 -12.25 7.59
C GLY A 20 25.50 -11.98 6.69
N PHE A 21 25.60 -10.78 6.12
CA PHE A 21 26.61 -10.43 5.13
C PHE A 21 27.51 -9.30 5.61
N LYS A 22 28.68 -9.17 4.99
CA LYS A 22 29.62 -8.09 5.29
C LYS A 22 29.02 -6.78 4.81
N ILE A 23 29.15 -5.75 5.64
CA ILE A 23 28.65 -4.42 5.33
C ILE A 23 29.83 -3.49 5.15
N ASN A 24 29.96 -2.96 3.94
CA ASN A 24 31.04 -2.09 3.57
C ASN A 24 30.82 -0.71 4.19
N LEU A 25 31.85 -0.22 4.88
CA LEU A 25 31.84 1.14 5.40
C LEU A 25 31.84 2.12 4.22
N PRO A 26 30.97 3.15 4.26
CA PRO A 26 30.92 4.14 3.21
C PRO A 26 32.24 4.91 3.14
N SER A 27 32.68 5.23 1.92
CA SER A 27 33.89 6.05 1.69
C SER A 27 33.71 7.53 2.06
N LYS A 28 32.47 7.97 2.31
CA LYS A 28 32.12 9.34 2.72
C LYS A 28 31.10 9.33 3.86
N PRO A 29 31.13 10.31 4.78
CA PRO A 29 30.06 10.52 5.74
C PRO A 29 28.71 10.71 5.02
N ASN A 30 27.62 10.18 5.58
CA ASN A 30 26.24 10.27 5.06
C ASN A 30 25.91 9.45 3.79
N VAL A 31 26.81 8.57 3.32
CA VAL A 31 26.45 7.56 2.32
C VAL A 31 25.91 6.32 3.04
N PRO A 32 24.81 5.69 2.57
CA PRO A 32 24.30 4.46 3.15
C PRO A 32 25.38 3.37 3.17
N LYS A 33 25.45 2.62 4.27
CA LYS A 33 26.27 1.40 4.33
C LYS A 33 25.71 0.41 3.30
N LEU A 34 26.58 -0.18 2.49
CA LEU A 34 26.18 -1.14 1.45
C LEU A 34 26.52 -2.56 1.88
N THR A 35 25.56 -3.46 1.73
CA THR A 35 25.76 -4.90 1.97
C THR A 35 26.51 -5.53 0.80
N ASP A 36 27.60 -6.24 1.10
CA ASP A 36 28.28 -7.13 0.16
C ASP A 36 27.61 -8.49 0.20
N TRP A 37 26.57 -8.66 -0.64
CA TRP A 37 25.79 -9.90 -0.74
C TRP A 37 26.62 -11.13 -1.15
N THR A 38 27.88 -10.94 -1.60
CA THR A 38 28.77 -12.03 -1.99
C THR A 38 29.62 -12.56 -0.84
N LYS A 39 29.66 -11.85 0.31
CA LYS A 39 30.52 -12.20 1.44
C LYS A 39 29.72 -12.36 2.72
N ALA A 40 29.62 -13.60 3.20
CA ALA A 40 29.05 -13.89 4.50
C ALA A 40 29.90 -13.28 5.65
N ASP A 41 29.22 -12.91 6.74
CA ASP A 41 29.81 -12.34 7.96
C ASP A 41 29.69 -13.29 9.16
N PHE A 42 29.91 -14.58 8.93
CA PHE A 42 29.70 -15.65 9.92
C PHE A 42 30.52 -15.45 11.21
N ASP A 43 31.74 -14.93 11.11
CA ASP A 43 32.61 -14.67 12.25
C ASP A 43 32.06 -13.65 13.25
N ASN A 44 31.26 -12.70 12.75
CA ASN A 44 30.71 -11.62 13.55
C ASN A 44 29.26 -11.91 13.94
N ILE A 45 28.40 -12.32 13.00
CA ILE A 45 26.97 -12.52 13.27
C ILE A 45 26.71 -13.52 14.43
N PHE A 46 27.51 -14.58 14.49
CA PHE A 46 27.43 -15.63 15.52
C PHE A 46 28.42 -15.43 16.67
N THR A 47 29.09 -14.28 16.79
CA THR A 47 30.09 -14.09 17.82
C THR A 47 29.49 -14.14 19.24
N THR A 48 30.16 -14.83 20.15
CA THR A 48 29.86 -14.80 21.60
C THR A 48 30.72 -13.77 22.34
N ASN A 49 31.65 -13.10 21.64
CA ASN A 49 32.52 -12.10 22.22
C ASN A 49 31.80 -10.74 22.27
N GLY A 50 31.47 -10.27 23.47
CA GLY A 50 30.78 -8.99 23.69
C GLY A 50 31.51 -7.75 23.15
N SER A 51 32.80 -7.84 22.84
CA SER A 51 33.58 -6.76 22.22
C SER A 51 33.49 -6.73 20.69
N LYS A 52 32.89 -7.74 20.05
CA LYS A 52 32.65 -7.82 18.60
C LYS A 52 31.19 -7.50 18.27
N PHE A 53 30.95 -6.99 17.07
CA PHE A 53 29.60 -6.64 16.61
C PHE A 53 28.83 -7.90 16.20
N GLY A 54 27.98 -8.42 17.08
CA GLY A 54 27.17 -9.61 16.82
C GLY A 54 25.67 -9.35 16.56
N TRP A 55 24.94 -10.43 16.29
CA TRP A 55 23.46 -10.43 16.26
C TRP A 55 22.85 -11.66 16.94
N CYS A 56 23.23 -12.86 16.51
CA CYS A 56 22.52 -14.09 16.89
C CYS A 56 22.73 -14.51 18.34
N ASN A 57 23.90 -14.22 18.91
CA ASN A 57 24.24 -14.55 20.29
C ASN A 57 24.15 -13.36 21.25
N ILE A 58 23.72 -12.19 20.76
CA ILE A 58 23.61 -10.98 21.57
C ILE A 58 22.41 -11.09 22.52
N ASP A 59 22.66 -10.91 23.81
CA ASP A 59 21.61 -10.79 24.81
C ASP A 59 21.00 -9.38 24.76
N PRO A 60 19.69 -9.23 24.53
CA PRO A 60 19.05 -7.92 24.49
C PRO A 60 19.27 -7.11 25.78
N LYS A 61 19.25 -7.74 26.96
CA LYS A 61 19.44 -7.03 28.24
C LYS A 61 20.85 -6.48 28.37
N GLU A 62 21.86 -7.23 27.92
CA GLU A 62 23.25 -6.76 27.92
C GLU A 62 23.47 -5.65 26.90
N ALA A 63 22.85 -5.76 25.71
CA ALA A 63 22.91 -4.74 24.67
C ALA A 63 22.27 -3.42 25.14
N TYR A 64 21.08 -3.48 25.75
CA TYR A 64 20.41 -2.30 26.30
C TYR A 64 21.16 -1.67 27.48
N ALA A 65 21.91 -2.47 28.24
CA ALA A 65 22.81 -1.97 29.29
C ALA A 65 24.17 -1.46 28.77
N GLY A 66 24.40 -1.47 27.44
CA GLY A 66 25.65 -1.01 26.83
C GLY A 66 26.86 -1.91 27.09
N LYS A 67 26.64 -3.17 27.48
CA LYS A 67 27.71 -4.11 27.89
C LYS A 67 28.31 -4.90 26.72
N VAL A 68 27.60 -4.98 25.60
CA VAL A 68 28.02 -5.72 24.40
C VAL A 68 27.85 -4.88 23.15
N LYS A 69 28.70 -5.12 22.15
CA LYS A 69 28.57 -4.54 20.82
C LYS A 69 27.66 -5.40 19.95
N PHE A 70 26.85 -4.76 19.12
CA PHE A 70 25.94 -5.44 18.21
C PHE A 70 25.91 -4.70 16.87
N LYS A 71 25.53 -5.40 15.81
CA LYS A 71 25.42 -4.83 14.46
C LYS A 71 24.31 -3.78 14.42
N GLU A 72 24.66 -2.49 14.46
CA GLU A 72 23.72 -1.35 14.51
C GLU A 72 22.91 -1.16 13.21
N GLU A 73 23.39 -1.71 12.11
CA GLU A 73 22.63 -1.88 10.86
C GLU A 73 21.46 -2.87 10.97
N CYS A 74 21.52 -3.82 11.89
CA CYS A 74 20.55 -4.90 12.02
C CYS A 74 19.51 -4.49 13.04
N TYR A 75 18.24 -4.56 12.65
CA TYR A 75 17.11 -4.24 13.52
C TYR A 75 15.92 -5.11 13.12
N CYS A 76 14.96 -5.27 14.02
CA CYS A 76 13.77 -6.06 13.75
C CYS A 76 12.91 -5.43 12.66
N LYS A 77 12.67 -6.18 11.57
CA LYS A 77 11.84 -5.74 10.43
C LYS A 77 10.64 -6.64 10.16
N TYR A 78 10.48 -7.70 10.94
CA TYR A 78 9.49 -8.74 10.71
C TYR A 78 8.18 -8.42 11.41
N ASP A 79 7.07 -8.74 10.76
CA ASP A 79 5.74 -8.58 11.36
C ASP A 79 5.54 -9.62 12.48
N GLY A 80 4.75 -9.27 13.48
CA GLY A 80 4.55 -10.09 14.70
C GLY A 80 5.74 -10.11 15.68
N LEU A 81 6.80 -9.35 15.40
CA LEU A 81 7.97 -9.22 16.26
C LEU A 81 8.36 -7.74 16.45
N GLY A 82 8.80 -7.43 17.67
CA GLY A 82 9.17 -6.11 18.16
C GLY A 82 10.48 -6.14 18.95
N GLY A 83 10.87 -4.98 19.47
CA GLY A 83 12.19 -4.80 20.09
C GLY A 83 13.34 -4.73 19.09
N ARG A 84 14.54 -4.41 19.58
CA ARG A 84 15.72 -4.19 18.72
C ARG A 84 16.17 -5.49 18.02
N PHE A 85 16.03 -6.62 18.69
CA PHE A 85 16.53 -7.93 18.29
C PHE A 85 15.41 -8.94 18.00
N CYS A 86 14.19 -8.45 17.72
CA CYS A 86 12.99 -9.25 17.52
C CYS A 86 12.62 -10.12 18.75
N GLU A 87 12.94 -9.65 19.96
CA GLU A 87 12.74 -10.40 21.20
C GLU A 87 11.36 -10.19 21.84
N ILE A 88 10.58 -9.22 21.35
CA ILE A 88 9.25 -8.92 21.87
C ILE A 88 8.21 -9.49 20.89
N PRO A 89 7.42 -10.51 21.27
CA PRO A 89 6.28 -10.94 20.45
C PRO A 89 5.24 -9.82 20.36
N THR A 90 4.77 -9.53 19.15
CA THR A 90 3.72 -8.54 18.91
C THR A 90 2.61 -9.16 18.06
N THR A 91 1.43 -8.55 18.05
CA THR A 91 0.36 -8.94 17.14
C THR A 91 0.82 -8.72 15.69
N CYS A 92 0.68 -9.74 14.85
CA CYS A 92 0.90 -9.59 13.41
C CYS A 92 -0.36 -9.04 12.72
N SER A 93 -0.18 -8.53 11.51
CA SER A 93 -1.25 -7.92 10.72
C SER A 93 -1.82 -8.93 9.75
N CYS A 94 -3.12 -9.21 9.88
CA CYS A 94 -3.93 -10.00 8.95
C CYS A 94 -5.14 -9.18 8.51
N LEU A 95 -5.76 -9.56 7.39
CA LEU A 95 -7.00 -8.97 6.92
C LEU A 95 -8.06 -8.97 8.03
N ASN A 96 -8.60 -7.79 8.35
CA ASN A 96 -9.57 -7.54 9.43
C ASN A 96 -9.21 -8.18 10.79
N GLN A 97 -7.94 -8.48 11.05
CA GLN A 97 -7.49 -9.28 12.21
C GLN A 97 -8.30 -10.57 12.37
N CYS A 98 -8.54 -11.27 11.26
CA CYS A 98 -9.30 -12.52 11.20
C CYS A 98 -10.72 -12.39 11.75
N SER A 99 -11.29 -11.18 11.72
CA SER A 99 -12.64 -10.86 12.18
C SER A 99 -12.97 -11.32 13.60
N GLY A 100 -11.96 -11.62 14.42
CA GLY A 100 -12.13 -12.21 15.75
C GLY A 100 -12.48 -13.71 15.77
N HIS A 101 -12.45 -14.40 14.62
CA HIS A 101 -12.83 -15.81 14.46
C HIS A 101 -11.68 -16.67 13.91
N GLY A 102 -10.46 -16.33 14.29
CA GLY A 102 -9.28 -17.08 13.89
C GLY A 102 -7.99 -16.52 14.49
N HIS A 103 -6.90 -17.25 14.27
CA HIS A 103 -5.56 -16.87 14.71
C HIS A 103 -4.74 -16.32 13.55
N CYS A 104 -4.18 -15.12 13.72
CA CYS A 104 -3.33 -14.52 12.70
C CYS A 104 -1.92 -15.15 12.71
N ARG A 105 -1.50 -15.66 11.55
CA ARG A 105 -0.20 -16.29 11.27
C ARG A 105 0.53 -15.45 10.23
N GLY A 106 1.11 -14.33 10.67
CA GLY A 106 2.04 -13.54 9.87
C GLY A 106 1.47 -13.00 8.56
N GLY A 107 0.15 -12.76 8.46
CA GLY A 107 -0.55 -12.32 7.25
C GLY A 107 -1.68 -13.25 6.81
N PHE A 108 -1.64 -14.52 7.24
CA PHE A 108 -2.67 -15.52 6.97
C PHE A 108 -3.59 -15.74 8.17
N CYS A 109 -4.89 -15.88 7.94
CA CYS A 109 -5.86 -16.18 8.99
C CYS A 109 -6.15 -17.69 9.10
N GLU A 110 -5.71 -18.29 10.21
CA GLU A 110 -6.07 -19.66 10.59
C GLU A 110 -7.43 -19.63 11.28
N CYS A 111 -8.51 -19.85 10.52
CA CYS A 111 -9.88 -19.70 11.03
C CYS A 111 -10.25 -20.75 12.08
N ASP A 112 -11.04 -20.31 13.06
CA ASP A 112 -11.66 -21.19 14.04
C ASP A 112 -12.64 -22.15 13.33
N LYS A 113 -12.92 -23.27 14.00
CA LYS A 113 -13.91 -24.23 13.50
C LYS A 113 -15.23 -23.51 13.22
N SER A 114 -15.82 -23.79 12.06
CA SER A 114 -17.09 -23.22 11.59
C SER A 114 -16.98 -21.80 11.00
N TRP A 115 -15.79 -21.26 10.79
CA TRP A 115 -15.54 -19.98 10.13
C TRP A 115 -14.61 -20.15 8.92
N TYR A 116 -14.83 -19.33 7.89
CA TYR A 116 -14.16 -19.41 6.60
C TYR A 116 -13.90 -18.03 5.98
N GLY A 117 -13.24 -18.05 4.83
CA GLY A 117 -12.86 -16.86 4.08
C GLY A 117 -11.50 -16.32 4.51
N VAL A 118 -10.95 -15.44 3.68
CA VAL A 118 -9.60 -14.87 3.82
C VAL A 118 -9.36 -14.17 5.18
N ASP A 119 -10.43 -13.67 5.80
CA ASP A 119 -10.41 -12.94 7.07
C ASP A 119 -11.34 -13.58 8.13
N CYS A 120 -11.71 -14.86 7.94
CA CYS A 120 -12.59 -15.62 8.83
C CYS A 120 -13.96 -14.96 9.12
N SER A 121 -14.45 -14.11 8.20
CA SER A 121 -15.74 -13.43 8.35
C SER A 121 -16.95 -14.26 7.92
N ILE A 122 -16.76 -15.43 7.29
CA ILE A 122 -17.85 -16.24 6.74
C ILE A 122 -18.22 -17.37 7.73
N PRO A 123 -19.38 -17.31 8.39
CA PRO A 123 -19.84 -18.40 9.25
C PRO A 123 -20.35 -19.58 8.42
N SER A 124 -20.18 -20.78 8.98
CA SER A 124 -20.83 -22.00 8.52
C SER A 124 -22.24 -22.15 9.10
N VAL A 125 -23.01 -23.12 8.61
CA VAL A 125 -24.30 -23.53 9.20
C VAL A 125 -24.19 -24.03 10.65
N LEU A 126 -22.99 -24.35 11.12
CA LEU A 126 -22.75 -24.80 12.50
C LEU A 126 -22.51 -23.64 13.48
N SER A 127 -22.35 -22.41 13.00
CA SER A 127 -22.09 -21.24 13.83
C SER A 127 -23.39 -20.62 14.35
N PRO A 128 -23.47 -20.17 15.62
CA PRO A 128 -24.66 -19.54 16.17
C PRO A 128 -25.07 -18.30 15.36
N ILE A 129 -26.34 -18.21 14.93
CA ILE A 129 -26.85 -17.08 14.12
C ILE A 129 -26.61 -15.72 14.81
N GLY A 130 -26.66 -15.68 16.15
CA GLY A 130 -26.38 -14.47 16.93
C GLY A 130 -24.94 -13.94 16.79
N GLU A 131 -24.00 -14.79 16.38
CA GLU A 131 -22.60 -14.43 16.13
C GLU A 131 -22.35 -14.04 14.68
N TRP A 132 -23.31 -14.25 13.77
CA TRP A 132 -23.11 -13.94 12.36
C TRP A 132 -22.93 -12.43 12.16
N PRO A 133 -22.10 -11.99 11.19
CA PRO A 133 -21.96 -10.58 10.86
C PRO A 133 -23.31 -9.97 10.50
N LYS A 134 -23.60 -8.75 10.97
CA LYS A 134 -24.88 -8.05 10.72
C LYS A 134 -25.28 -7.98 9.25
N TRP A 135 -24.29 -7.93 8.35
CA TRP A 135 -24.52 -7.88 6.90
C TRP A 135 -24.96 -9.23 6.30
N LEU A 136 -24.67 -10.33 6.99
CA LEU A 136 -25.03 -11.70 6.58
C LEU A 136 -26.23 -12.25 7.35
N GLN A 137 -26.59 -11.64 8.48
CA GLN A 137 -27.78 -12.04 9.24
C GLN A 137 -29.02 -12.02 8.34
N PRO A 138 -29.93 -13.02 8.47
CA PRO A 138 -31.19 -13.02 7.74
C PRO A 138 -31.91 -11.70 7.98
N ALA A 139 -32.36 -11.08 6.89
CA ALA A 139 -32.96 -9.76 6.96
C ALA A 139 -34.13 -9.72 7.94
N THR A 140 -34.27 -8.59 8.62
CA THR A 140 -35.53 -8.21 9.25
C THR A 140 -36.61 -8.14 8.17
N LEU A 141 -37.56 -9.07 8.23
CA LEU A 141 -38.78 -9.06 7.44
C LEU A 141 -39.62 -7.85 7.83
N ASP A 142 -39.63 -6.83 7.00
CA ASP A 142 -40.52 -5.67 7.14
C ASP A 142 -41.87 -6.05 6.53
N VAL A 143 -42.77 -6.61 7.35
CA VAL A 143 -44.12 -6.96 6.91
C VAL A 143 -44.98 -5.70 6.97
N SER A 144 -45.31 -5.12 5.82
CA SER A 144 -46.26 -4.00 5.73
C SER A 144 -47.64 -4.46 6.24
N VAL A 145 -47.97 -4.16 7.50
CA VAL A 145 -49.27 -4.48 8.10
C VAL A 145 -50.31 -3.44 7.64
N GLU A 146 -50.75 -3.54 6.39
CA GLU A 146 -51.94 -2.83 5.89
C GLU A 146 -52.98 -3.77 5.24
N ALA A 147 -52.82 -5.09 5.39
CA ALA A 147 -53.81 -6.06 4.93
C ALA A 147 -54.62 -6.64 6.11
N PRO A 148 -55.97 -6.67 6.06
CA PRO A 148 -56.79 -7.32 7.08
C PRO A 148 -56.44 -8.81 7.17
N ILE A 149 -56.29 -9.32 8.38
CA ILE A 149 -55.87 -10.70 8.68
C ILE A 149 -57.02 -11.68 8.35
N THR A 150 -57.25 -11.93 7.06
CA THR A 150 -58.08 -13.04 6.55
C THR A 150 -57.66 -13.41 5.12
N SER A 151 -56.44 -13.91 4.91
CA SER A 151 -56.09 -14.71 3.73
C SER A 151 -54.74 -15.39 3.91
N ASP A 152 -54.61 -16.61 3.37
CA ASP A 152 -53.44 -17.49 3.42
C ASP A 152 -52.08 -16.78 3.36
N LEU A 153 -51.25 -17.02 4.37
CA LEU A 153 -49.86 -16.55 4.51
C LEU A 153 -48.89 -17.20 3.48
N VAL A 154 -49.39 -17.94 2.49
CA VAL A 154 -48.60 -18.80 1.59
C VAL A 154 -47.90 -18.00 0.48
N ASN A 155 -48.22 -16.72 0.28
CA ASN A 155 -47.65 -15.89 -0.81
C ASN A 155 -47.16 -14.50 -0.35
N ILE A 156 -46.63 -14.37 0.88
CA ILE A 156 -45.93 -13.14 1.26
C ILE A 156 -44.57 -13.12 0.55
N LYS A 157 -44.43 -12.26 -0.46
CA LYS A 157 -43.12 -11.86 -1.00
C LYS A 157 -42.38 -11.09 0.09
N ALA A 158 -41.58 -11.81 0.85
CA ALA A 158 -40.59 -11.26 1.76
C ALA A 158 -39.46 -10.61 0.95
N GLU A 159 -39.50 -9.30 0.76
CA GLU A 159 -38.37 -8.56 0.19
C GLU A 159 -37.38 -8.17 1.28
N VAL A 160 -36.20 -8.78 1.22
CA VAL A 160 -35.04 -8.38 2.01
C VAL A 160 -34.49 -7.07 1.44
N LYS A 161 -34.72 -5.93 2.12
CA LYS A 161 -34.11 -4.65 1.73
C LYS A 161 -32.60 -4.66 2.03
N LYS A 162 -31.78 -5.11 1.07
CA LYS A 162 -30.32 -4.89 1.12
C LYS A 162 -29.98 -3.51 0.59
N LYS A 163 -28.99 -2.88 1.21
CA LYS A 163 -28.45 -1.61 0.71
C LYS A 163 -27.60 -1.90 -0.53
N ARG A 164 -27.99 -1.35 -1.68
CA ARG A 164 -27.29 -1.52 -2.96
C ARG A 164 -26.29 -0.37 -3.20
N PRO A 165 -25.22 -0.59 -4.00
CA PRO A 165 -24.93 -1.81 -4.78
C PRO A 165 -24.38 -2.97 -3.93
N LEU A 166 -24.65 -4.21 -4.35
CA LEU A 166 -24.05 -5.40 -3.74
C LEU A 166 -22.74 -5.79 -4.43
N ILE A 167 -21.72 -6.10 -3.64
CA ILE A 167 -20.38 -6.45 -4.12
C ILE A 167 -20.07 -7.89 -3.72
N TYR A 168 -19.87 -8.76 -4.70
CA TYR A 168 -19.30 -10.09 -4.49
C TYR A 168 -17.78 -9.98 -4.50
N VAL A 169 -17.11 -10.62 -3.55
CA VAL A 169 -15.64 -10.69 -3.51
C VAL A 169 -15.23 -12.07 -3.96
N TYR A 170 -14.41 -12.16 -5.01
CA TYR A 170 -13.89 -13.46 -5.45
C TYR A 170 -13.04 -14.12 -4.38
N ASP A 171 -13.30 -15.41 -4.15
CA ASP A 171 -12.42 -16.26 -3.37
C ASP A 171 -11.31 -16.78 -4.30
N LEU A 172 -10.18 -16.08 -4.28
CA LEU A 172 -9.03 -16.40 -5.14
C LEU A 172 -8.03 -17.28 -4.37
N PRO A 173 -7.27 -18.13 -5.09
CA PRO A 173 -6.14 -18.85 -4.53
C PRO A 173 -5.17 -17.93 -3.75
N PRO A 174 -4.56 -18.40 -2.65
CA PRO A 174 -3.80 -17.54 -1.74
C PRO A 174 -2.59 -16.83 -2.36
N GLU A 175 -2.04 -17.32 -3.48
CA GLU A 175 -0.95 -16.69 -4.22
C GLU A 175 -1.26 -15.28 -4.74
N PHE A 176 -2.55 -14.94 -4.92
CA PHE A 176 -2.99 -13.63 -5.39
C PHE A 176 -3.12 -12.60 -4.25
N ASN A 177 -3.18 -13.06 -3.00
CA ASN A 177 -3.40 -12.21 -1.82
C ASN A 177 -2.63 -12.67 -0.57
N SER A 178 -3.13 -13.66 0.17
CA SER A 178 -2.68 -14.00 1.53
C SER A 178 -1.21 -14.42 1.58
N HIS A 179 -0.69 -15.14 0.58
CA HIS A 179 0.73 -15.49 0.50
C HIS A 179 1.64 -14.27 0.28
N LEU A 180 1.12 -13.18 -0.28
CA LEU A 180 1.87 -11.92 -0.41
C LEU A 180 2.03 -11.23 0.94
N LEU A 181 1.04 -11.42 1.83
CA LEU A 181 1.04 -10.91 3.20
C LEU A 181 1.76 -11.86 4.16
N GLU A 182 1.77 -13.17 3.89
CA GLU A 182 2.40 -14.15 4.76
C GLU A 182 3.93 -13.97 4.80
N GLY A 183 4.48 -13.79 6.00
CA GLY A 183 5.93 -13.81 6.21
C GLY A 183 6.67 -12.65 5.54
N ARG A 184 6.03 -11.49 5.38
CA ARG A 184 6.63 -10.25 4.84
C ARG A 184 8.01 -9.99 5.47
N HIS A 185 9.02 -9.85 4.61
CA HIS A 185 10.39 -9.54 5.05
C HIS A 185 10.49 -8.13 5.66
N TYR A 186 9.68 -7.20 5.15
CA TYR A 186 9.57 -5.82 5.60
C TYR A 186 8.14 -5.52 6.06
N ARG A 187 7.95 -5.43 7.37
CA ARG A 187 6.60 -5.32 7.98
C ARG A 187 5.80 -4.11 7.52
N TYR A 188 6.45 -2.98 7.19
CA TYR A 188 5.79 -1.72 6.86
C TYR A 188 5.15 -1.67 5.47
N GLN A 189 5.44 -2.63 4.62
CA GLN A 189 4.97 -2.65 3.24
C GLN A 189 3.67 -3.42 3.08
N CYS A 190 2.92 -3.08 2.03
CA CYS A 190 1.67 -3.72 1.64
C CYS A 190 0.53 -3.70 2.68
N VAL A 191 0.65 -2.93 3.76
CA VAL A 191 -0.35 -2.89 4.83
C VAL A 191 -0.66 -1.46 5.24
N ASN A 192 -1.89 -1.23 5.69
CA ASN A 192 -2.36 0.05 6.23
C ASN A 192 -2.09 0.18 7.74
N ARG A 193 -1.86 -0.92 8.46
CA ARG A 193 -1.60 -0.94 9.91
C ARG A 193 -0.61 -2.02 10.33
N LEU A 194 -0.06 -1.83 11.52
CA LEU A 194 0.84 -2.71 12.27
C LEU A 194 0.55 -2.60 13.77
N TYR A 195 1.31 -3.34 14.59
CA TYR A 195 1.24 -3.28 16.06
C TYR A 195 2.62 -3.01 16.64
N ASN A 196 2.68 -2.19 17.68
CA ASN A 196 3.92 -1.92 18.40
C ASN A 196 4.20 -2.94 19.52
N ASP A 197 5.30 -2.74 20.25
CA ASP A 197 5.73 -3.59 21.36
C ASP A 197 4.70 -3.68 22.51
N GLN A 198 3.70 -2.79 22.54
CA GLN A 198 2.57 -2.81 23.49
C GLN A 198 1.27 -3.32 22.86
N ASN A 199 1.32 -3.90 21.66
CA ASN A 199 0.17 -4.34 20.86
C ASN A 199 -0.86 -3.23 20.57
N THR A 200 -0.41 -1.97 20.55
CA THR A 200 -1.25 -0.86 20.09
C THR A 200 -1.09 -0.66 18.59
N THR A 201 -2.18 -0.32 17.92
CA THR A 201 -2.19 -0.13 16.46
C THR A 201 -1.32 1.06 16.05
N ILE A 202 -0.41 0.81 15.12
CA ILE A 202 0.31 1.82 14.35
C ILE A 202 -0.29 1.83 12.94
N TRP A 203 -0.81 2.97 12.49
CA TRP A 203 -1.18 3.14 11.10
C TRP A 203 0.07 3.47 10.26
N THR A 204 0.24 2.80 9.12
CA THR A 204 1.38 3.03 8.23
C THR A 204 1.14 4.27 7.39
N ASP A 205 2.20 4.99 7.07
CA ASP A 205 2.19 6.16 6.18
C ASP A 205 2.38 5.79 4.70
N GLN A 206 2.32 4.50 4.37
CA GLN A 206 2.47 4.00 3.00
C GLN A 206 1.22 4.32 2.17
N PRO A 207 1.32 5.14 1.11
CA PRO A 207 0.16 5.57 0.32
C PRO A 207 -0.60 4.40 -0.33
N TYR A 208 0.12 3.34 -0.71
CA TYR A 208 -0.44 2.14 -1.34
C TYR A 208 -1.23 1.25 -0.36
N GLY A 209 -1.23 1.58 0.94
CA GLY A 209 -2.11 0.94 1.93
C GLY A 209 -3.61 1.11 1.61
N ALA A 210 -3.95 1.94 0.62
CA ALA A 210 -5.33 2.15 0.17
C ALA A 210 -5.96 0.85 -0.35
N GLN A 211 -5.18 -0.01 -1.02
CA GLN A 211 -5.66 -1.30 -1.50
C GLN A 211 -6.10 -2.20 -0.36
N MET A 212 -5.29 -2.29 0.70
CA MET A 212 -5.66 -3.04 1.90
C MET A 212 -6.85 -2.42 2.62
N ALA A 213 -6.87 -1.10 2.75
CA ALA A 213 -7.98 -0.41 3.40
C ALA A 213 -9.31 -0.64 2.66
N LEU A 214 -9.32 -0.58 1.32
CA LEU A 214 -10.50 -0.87 0.51
C LEU A 214 -10.91 -2.34 0.65
N TYR A 215 -9.95 -3.26 0.54
CA TYR A 215 -10.23 -4.69 0.60
C TYR A 215 -10.87 -5.08 1.95
N GLU A 216 -10.26 -4.67 3.05
CA GLU A 216 -10.79 -4.89 4.40
C GLU A 216 -12.16 -4.24 4.60
N SER A 217 -12.34 -3.01 4.08
CA SER A 217 -13.62 -2.31 4.16
C SER A 217 -14.71 -3.05 3.41
N ILE A 218 -14.46 -3.58 2.21
CA ILE A 218 -15.43 -4.38 1.45
C ILE A 218 -15.75 -5.66 2.23
N LEU A 219 -14.75 -6.36 2.75
CA LEU A 219 -14.95 -7.61 3.51
C LEU A 219 -15.85 -7.42 4.74
N ALA A 220 -15.75 -6.26 5.41
CA ALA A 220 -16.54 -5.90 6.59
C ALA A 220 -17.84 -5.12 6.27
N SER A 221 -18.16 -4.87 5.00
CA SER A 221 -19.23 -3.96 4.58
C SER A 221 -20.63 -4.59 4.54
N SER A 222 -21.66 -3.79 4.82
CA SER A 222 -23.07 -4.16 4.58
C SER A 222 -23.43 -4.29 3.10
N TYR A 223 -22.55 -3.86 2.20
CA TYR A 223 -22.72 -3.98 0.75
C TYR A 223 -22.12 -5.28 0.21
N ARG A 224 -21.41 -6.07 1.02
CA ARG A 224 -20.86 -7.36 0.59
C ARG A 224 -21.95 -8.41 0.45
N THR A 225 -21.83 -9.27 -0.55
CA THR A 225 -22.63 -10.49 -0.68
C THR A 225 -21.75 -11.73 -0.88
N LEU A 226 -22.22 -12.87 -0.39
CA LEU A 226 -21.65 -14.20 -0.67
C LEU A 226 -22.36 -14.91 -1.83
N ASN A 227 -23.42 -14.32 -2.37
CA ASN A 227 -24.16 -14.85 -3.50
C ASN A 227 -23.89 -13.98 -4.73
N GLY A 228 -23.07 -14.49 -5.65
CA GLY A 228 -22.75 -13.78 -6.89
C GLY A 228 -23.95 -13.59 -7.83
N GLU A 229 -25.06 -14.31 -7.63
CA GLU A 229 -26.28 -14.14 -8.45
C GLU A 229 -27.00 -12.81 -8.19
N GLU A 230 -26.87 -12.24 -6.99
CA GLU A 230 -27.52 -10.97 -6.61
C GLU A 230 -26.56 -9.77 -6.65
N ALA A 231 -25.28 -10.01 -6.96
CA ALA A 231 -24.24 -9.00 -6.98
C ALA A 231 -24.44 -8.02 -8.13
N ASP A 232 -24.18 -6.74 -7.85
CA ASP A 232 -24.13 -5.68 -8.86
C ASP A 232 -22.71 -5.48 -9.39
N TYR A 233 -21.71 -5.77 -8.56
CA TYR A 233 -20.29 -5.70 -8.91
C TYR A 233 -19.49 -6.86 -8.31
N PHE A 234 -18.35 -7.16 -8.93
CA PHE A 234 -17.43 -8.21 -8.50
C PHE A 234 -16.05 -7.62 -8.21
N TYR A 235 -15.62 -7.64 -6.95
CA TYR A 235 -14.28 -7.21 -6.57
C TYR A 235 -13.28 -8.35 -6.69
N VAL A 236 -12.17 -8.10 -7.38
CA VAL A 236 -11.11 -9.09 -7.58
C VAL A 236 -9.88 -8.76 -6.72
N PRO A 237 -9.62 -9.51 -5.63
CA PRO A 237 -8.63 -9.15 -4.63
C PRO A 237 -7.20 -9.61 -4.99
N VAL A 238 -6.60 -8.99 -6.01
CA VAL A 238 -5.17 -9.13 -6.33
C VAL A 238 -4.41 -7.96 -5.70
N LEU A 239 -3.36 -8.23 -4.90
CA LEU A 239 -2.61 -7.18 -4.18
C LEU A 239 -1.41 -6.66 -4.97
N ASP A 240 -1.66 -5.82 -5.98
CA ASP A 240 -0.65 -5.35 -6.93
C ASP A 240 0.54 -4.61 -6.31
N SER A 241 0.28 -3.65 -5.42
CA SER A 241 1.35 -2.90 -4.74
C SER A 241 2.22 -3.84 -3.92
N CYS A 242 1.64 -4.91 -3.40
CA CYS A 242 2.42 -5.91 -2.70
C CYS A 242 3.25 -6.76 -3.65
N ILE A 243 2.70 -7.18 -4.78
CA ILE A 243 3.48 -7.93 -5.78
C ILE A 243 4.71 -7.12 -6.20
N ILE A 244 4.54 -5.84 -6.53
CA ILE A 244 5.64 -4.98 -6.99
C ILE A 244 6.71 -4.85 -5.91
N ILE A 245 6.32 -4.61 -4.66
CA ILE A 245 7.28 -4.55 -3.56
C ILE A 245 7.99 -5.90 -3.37
N ARG A 246 7.23 -6.99 -3.35
CA ARG A 246 7.75 -8.33 -3.07
C ARG A 246 8.66 -8.84 -4.18
N ALA A 247 8.48 -8.41 -5.42
CA ALA A 247 9.28 -8.81 -6.57
C ALA A 247 10.78 -8.56 -6.38
N ASP A 248 11.16 -7.49 -5.65
CA ASP A 248 12.56 -7.17 -5.36
C ASP A 248 13.12 -7.93 -4.14
N GLU A 249 12.25 -8.34 -3.22
CA GLU A 249 12.64 -8.79 -1.88
C GLU A 249 12.56 -10.30 -1.69
N THR A 250 12.07 -11.01 -2.70
CA THR A 250 11.55 -12.36 -2.54
C THR A 250 12.20 -13.34 -3.51
N PRO A 251 13.06 -14.26 -3.03
CA PRO A 251 13.79 -15.15 -3.92
C PRO A 251 12.91 -16.17 -4.67
N HIS A 252 11.66 -16.41 -4.22
CA HIS A 252 10.71 -17.28 -4.91
C HIS A 252 9.87 -16.55 -5.98
N MET A 253 9.95 -15.22 -6.08
CA MET A 253 9.35 -14.45 -7.17
C MET A 253 10.44 -14.05 -8.15
N SER A 254 10.53 -14.77 -9.27
CA SER A 254 11.54 -14.50 -10.29
C SER A 254 11.01 -13.55 -11.36
N MET A 255 11.70 -12.43 -11.56
CA MET A 255 11.42 -11.50 -12.67
C MET A 255 12.19 -11.83 -13.96
N ARG A 256 12.94 -12.94 -14.01
CA ARG A 256 13.78 -13.29 -15.18
C ARG A 256 12.98 -13.45 -16.46
N GLU A 257 11.78 -14.02 -16.38
CA GLU A 257 10.89 -14.23 -17.52
C GLU A 257 10.05 -12.99 -17.86
N HIS A 258 10.15 -11.94 -17.03
CA HIS A 258 9.36 -10.72 -17.10
C HIS A 258 10.21 -9.51 -17.51
N LEU A 259 11.31 -9.73 -18.25
CA LEU A 259 12.26 -8.69 -18.65
C LEU A 259 12.84 -7.87 -17.48
N HIS A 260 12.85 -8.46 -16.27
CA HIS A 260 13.19 -7.76 -15.04
C HIS A 260 12.26 -6.57 -14.71
N LEU A 261 11.03 -6.57 -15.25
CA LEU A 261 10.01 -5.57 -14.99
C LEU A 261 9.00 -6.08 -13.96
N ARG A 262 8.86 -5.36 -12.85
CA ARG A 262 7.87 -5.59 -11.78
C ARG A 262 6.45 -5.41 -12.31
N SER A 263 6.25 -4.41 -13.18
CA SER A 263 4.96 -4.17 -13.85
C SER A 263 4.57 -5.35 -14.75
N TYR A 264 5.52 -6.00 -15.42
CA TYR A 264 5.22 -7.18 -16.25
C TYR A 264 4.91 -8.42 -15.39
N LEU A 265 5.66 -8.66 -14.31
CA LEU A 265 5.31 -9.72 -13.35
C LEU A 265 3.89 -9.52 -12.79
N THR A 266 3.55 -8.27 -12.44
CA THR A 266 2.24 -7.93 -11.87
C THR A 266 1.12 -8.10 -12.88
N LEU A 267 1.33 -7.68 -14.14
CA LEU A 267 0.43 -7.95 -15.26
C LEU A 267 0.13 -9.45 -15.37
N ASP A 268 1.16 -10.29 -15.36
CA ASP A 268 1.00 -11.74 -15.51
C ASP A 268 0.19 -12.36 -14.37
N ILE A 269 0.37 -11.87 -13.14
CA ILE A 269 -0.43 -12.31 -11.98
C ILE A 269 -1.89 -11.88 -12.12
N TYR A 270 -2.16 -10.65 -12.57
CA TYR A 270 -3.53 -10.22 -12.91
C TYR A 270 -4.17 -11.11 -13.97
N LYS A 271 -3.42 -11.45 -15.02
CA LYS A 271 -3.90 -12.35 -16.07
C LYS A 271 -4.20 -13.74 -15.52
N LYS A 272 -3.34 -14.29 -14.66
CA LYS A 272 -3.57 -15.59 -13.99
C LYS A 272 -4.81 -15.58 -13.10
N ALA A 273 -5.08 -14.48 -12.39
CA ALA A 273 -6.30 -14.33 -11.62
C ALA A 273 -7.53 -14.30 -12.54
N TYR A 274 -7.46 -13.61 -13.67
CA TYR A 274 -8.49 -13.64 -14.70
C TYR A 274 -8.72 -15.06 -15.25
N ASP A 275 -7.65 -15.77 -15.64
CA ASP A 275 -7.72 -17.14 -16.15
C ASP A 275 -8.41 -18.07 -15.13
N HIS A 276 -8.06 -17.94 -13.84
CA HIS A 276 -8.71 -18.67 -12.76
C HIS A 276 -10.21 -18.34 -12.65
N ILE A 277 -10.57 -17.06 -12.73
CA ILE A 277 -11.97 -16.59 -12.65
C ILE A 277 -12.82 -17.19 -13.78
N ILE A 278 -12.35 -17.12 -15.03
CA ILE A 278 -13.12 -17.62 -16.18
C ILE A 278 -13.26 -19.14 -16.18
N GLU A 279 -12.32 -19.85 -15.57
CA GLU A 279 -12.34 -21.32 -15.47
C GLU A 279 -13.28 -21.81 -14.35
N HIS A 280 -13.31 -21.11 -13.21
CA HIS A 280 -13.97 -21.60 -11.99
C HIS A 280 -15.30 -20.90 -11.66
N TYR A 281 -15.57 -19.73 -12.24
CA TYR A 281 -16.73 -18.91 -11.87
C TYR A 281 -17.60 -18.54 -13.07
N PRO A 282 -18.95 -18.56 -12.93
CA PRO A 282 -19.87 -18.30 -14.04
C PRO A 282 -20.16 -16.80 -14.27
N TYR A 283 -19.56 -15.90 -13.50
CA TYR A 283 -19.98 -14.50 -13.44
C TYR A 283 -19.35 -13.62 -14.52
N TRP A 284 -18.11 -13.89 -14.92
CA TRP A 284 -17.38 -13.05 -15.87
C TRP A 284 -18.13 -12.85 -17.21
N ASN A 285 -18.64 -13.96 -17.77
CA ASN A 285 -19.28 -13.94 -19.09
C ASN A 285 -20.63 -13.22 -19.12
N ARG A 286 -21.22 -12.86 -17.97
CA ARG A 286 -22.51 -12.13 -17.91
C ARG A 286 -22.41 -10.74 -18.49
N SER A 287 -21.30 -10.07 -18.20
CA SER A 287 -21.01 -8.70 -18.59
C SER A 287 -19.77 -8.60 -19.49
N SER A 288 -19.08 -9.72 -19.72
CA SER A 288 -17.72 -9.77 -20.28
C SER A 288 -16.72 -8.96 -19.44
N GLY A 289 -16.89 -8.93 -18.12
CA GLY A 289 -16.01 -8.22 -17.19
C GLY A 289 -16.43 -6.80 -16.82
N ARG A 290 -17.46 -6.20 -17.44
CA ARG A 290 -17.82 -4.79 -17.21
C ARG A 290 -18.24 -4.45 -15.77
N ASP A 291 -18.68 -5.43 -15.00
CA ASP A 291 -19.06 -5.31 -13.59
C ASP A 291 -17.94 -5.74 -12.62
N HIS A 292 -16.74 -6.00 -13.14
CA HIS A 292 -15.57 -6.40 -12.34
C HIS A 292 -14.73 -5.19 -11.95
N LEU A 293 -14.30 -5.15 -10.71
CA LEU A 293 -13.48 -4.09 -10.12
C LEU A 293 -12.06 -4.63 -9.87
N TRP A 294 -11.06 -3.99 -10.47
CA TRP A 294 -9.64 -4.33 -10.31
C TRP A 294 -8.86 -3.13 -9.80
N PHE A 295 -8.08 -3.28 -8.74
CA PHE A 295 -7.37 -2.15 -8.12
C PHE A 295 -5.88 -2.12 -8.45
N PHE A 296 -5.50 -1.21 -9.34
CA PHE A 296 -4.12 -0.84 -9.63
C PHE A 296 -3.65 0.31 -8.73
N SER A 297 -3.13 -0.04 -7.57
CA SER A 297 -2.72 0.93 -6.55
C SER A 297 -1.28 1.42 -6.72
N TRP A 298 -0.47 0.86 -7.62
CA TRP A 298 0.90 1.35 -7.83
C TRP A 298 0.97 2.63 -8.67
N ASP A 299 2.15 3.27 -8.67
CA ASP A 299 2.40 4.64 -9.16
C ASP A 299 1.78 4.95 -10.54
N GLU A 300 1.89 4.03 -11.50
CA GLU A 300 1.40 4.21 -12.87
C GLU A 300 0.04 3.51 -13.15
N GLY A 301 -0.70 3.15 -12.10
CA GLY A 301 -2.07 2.64 -12.20
C GLY A 301 -2.23 1.48 -13.19
N ALA A 302 -3.29 1.52 -14.01
CA ALA A 302 -3.63 0.45 -14.94
C ALA A 302 -2.84 0.50 -16.27
N CYS A 303 -1.72 1.23 -16.33
CA CYS A 303 -0.82 1.25 -17.49
C CYS A 303 -0.14 -0.08 -17.81
N TYR A 304 -0.19 -1.06 -16.92
CA TYR A 304 0.29 -2.42 -17.20
C TYR A 304 -0.85 -3.45 -17.08
N ALA A 305 -2.12 -3.03 -17.08
CA ALA A 305 -3.21 -3.99 -17.04
C ALA A 305 -3.14 -4.95 -18.23
N PRO A 306 -3.41 -6.26 -18.04
CA PRO A 306 -3.51 -7.18 -19.16
C PRO A 306 -4.76 -6.88 -20.00
N LYS A 307 -4.66 -7.10 -21.32
CA LYS A 307 -5.76 -6.80 -22.25
C LYS A 307 -7.05 -7.54 -21.91
N GLU A 308 -6.94 -8.73 -21.32
CA GLU A 308 -8.05 -9.62 -21.00
C GLU A 308 -9.04 -8.98 -20.01
N ILE A 309 -8.55 -8.14 -19.09
CA ILE A 309 -9.39 -7.52 -18.07
C ILE A 309 -9.79 -6.09 -18.41
N TRP A 310 -9.32 -5.52 -19.52
CA TRP A 310 -9.47 -4.09 -19.79
C TRP A 310 -10.93 -3.61 -19.87
N ASN A 311 -11.86 -4.49 -20.27
CA ASN A 311 -13.30 -4.20 -20.31
C ASN A 311 -13.91 -3.97 -18.91
N SER A 312 -13.16 -4.26 -17.85
CA SER A 312 -13.56 -4.07 -16.45
C SER A 312 -13.34 -2.63 -15.98
N ILE A 313 -13.81 -2.34 -14.76
CA ILE A 313 -13.60 -1.07 -14.07
C ILE A 313 -12.24 -1.11 -13.36
N MET A 314 -11.36 -0.19 -13.73
CA MET A 314 -10.07 0.00 -13.08
C MET A 314 -10.22 1.02 -11.95
N LEU A 315 -9.90 0.57 -10.74
CA LEU A 315 -9.65 1.46 -9.62
C LEU A 315 -8.16 1.80 -9.67
N VAL A 316 -7.81 3.09 -9.76
CA VAL A 316 -6.42 3.52 -9.93
C VAL A 316 -6.07 4.67 -8.98
N HIS A 317 -4.79 4.90 -8.74
CA HIS A 317 -4.33 6.18 -8.19
C HIS A 317 -3.90 7.17 -9.27
N TRP A 318 -3.59 6.69 -10.47
CA TRP A 318 -3.13 7.49 -11.60
C TRP A 318 -4.08 7.45 -12.79
N GLY A 319 -4.95 8.47 -12.93
CA GLY A 319 -5.95 8.56 -14.00
C GLY A 319 -5.40 9.01 -15.36
N ASN A 320 -4.31 8.41 -15.85
CA ASN A 320 -3.67 8.81 -17.10
C ASN A 320 -4.46 8.34 -18.34
N THR A 321 -5.02 9.30 -19.09
CA THR A 321 -5.80 9.03 -20.32
C THR A 321 -4.94 8.72 -21.56
N ASN A 322 -3.61 8.75 -21.42
CA ASN A 322 -2.62 8.70 -22.50
C ASN A 322 -2.68 9.89 -23.49
N SER A 323 -3.53 10.90 -23.24
CA SER A 323 -3.66 12.07 -24.11
C SER A 323 -2.41 12.98 -24.13
N LYS A 324 -1.66 12.99 -23.02
CA LYS A 324 -0.41 13.74 -22.85
C LYS A 324 0.78 12.85 -22.54
N HIS A 325 0.55 11.74 -21.84
CA HIS A 325 1.58 10.84 -21.35
C HIS A 325 1.30 9.42 -21.90
N ASN A 326 1.73 9.17 -23.13
CA ASN A 326 1.55 7.87 -23.81
C ASN A 326 2.75 6.91 -23.63
N HIS A 327 3.65 7.23 -22.70
CA HIS A 327 4.81 6.45 -22.30
C HIS A 327 4.94 6.47 -20.79
N SER A 328 5.71 5.52 -20.25
CA SER A 328 6.00 5.45 -18.82
C SER A 328 6.78 6.70 -18.36
N THR A 329 6.37 7.22 -17.20
CA THR A 329 6.88 8.43 -16.55
C THR A 329 7.65 8.12 -15.26
N THR A 330 7.70 6.85 -14.86
CA THR A 330 8.49 6.40 -13.71
C THR A 330 9.98 6.64 -13.91
N ALA A 331 10.68 6.97 -12.83
CA ALA A 331 12.14 6.96 -12.81
C ALA A 331 12.72 5.55 -12.53
N TYR A 332 11.87 4.57 -12.19
CA TYR A 332 12.29 3.19 -11.91
C TYR A 332 12.15 2.32 -13.15
N LEU A 333 13.26 1.97 -13.80
CA LEU A 333 13.25 1.15 -15.02
C LEU A 333 12.46 -0.17 -14.84
N ALA A 334 12.53 -0.80 -13.67
CA ALA A 334 11.80 -2.02 -13.36
C ALA A 334 10.27 -1.83 -13.33
N ASP A 335 9.77 -0.60 -13.19
CA ASP A 335 8.33 -0.31 -13.20
C ASP A 335 7.83 0.14 -14.57
N SER A 336 8.74 0.39 -15.51
CA SER A 336 8.37 0.86 -16.84
C SER A 336 7.51 -0.18 -17.56
N TRP A 337 6.40 0.30 -18.13
CA TRP A 337 5.52 -0.51 -18.95
C TRP A 337 5.80 -0.39 -20.46
N ASP A 338 6.71 0.49 -20.88
CA ASP A 338 6.99 0.78 -22.30
C ASP A 338 7.48 -0.44 -23.09
N HIS A 339 8.14 -1.38 -22.40
CA HIS A 339 8.71 -2.58 -23.02
C HIS A 339 7.79 -3.80 -22.93
N ILE A 340 6.61 -3.67 -22.33
CA ILE A 340 5.61 -4.74 -22.26
C ILE A 340 4.89 -4.80 -23.62
N SER A 341 4.94 -5.95 -24.29
CA SER A 341 4.32 -6.14 -25.60
C SER A 341 2.80 -5.87 -25.58
N SER A 342 2.30 -5.28 -26.65
CA SER A 342 0.86 -5.10 -26.90
C SER A 342 0.12 -6.44 -26.99
N ASP A 343 0.80 -7.56 -27.27
CA ASP A 343 0.16 -8.89 -27.20
C ASP A 343 -0.24 -9.27 -25.77
N LYS A 344 0.39 -8.66 -24.75
CA LYS A 344 0.10 -8.89 -23.33
C LYS A 344 -0.83 -7.82 -22.77
N ARG A 345 -0.44 -6.55 -22.90
CA ARG A 345 -1.20 -5.40 -22.38
C ARG A 345 -2.36 -5.00 -23.30
N GLY A 346 -2.24 -5.17 -24.61
CA GLY A 346 -3.14 -4.55 -25.58
C GLY A 346 -2.75 -3.11 -25.89
N ASN A 347 -3.60 -2.41 -26.64
CA ASN A 347 -3.41 -1.02 -27.08
C ASN A 347 -4.35 -0.03 -26.37
N HIS A 348 -4.77 -0.36 -25.16
CA HIS A 348 -5.70 0.46 -24.39
C HIS A 348 -4.99 1.64 -23.67
N PRO A 349 -5.69 2.73 -23.32
CA PRO A 349 -5.10 3.80 -22.50
C PRO A 349 -4.83 3.30 -21.06
N CYS A 350 -4.19 4.08 -20.21
CA CYS A 350 -4.03 3.67 -18.80
C CYS A 350 -5.28 3.91 -17.95
N PHE A 351 -6.20 4.76 -18.42
CA PHE A 351 -7.42 5.14 -17.73
C PHE A 351 -8.50 5.52 -18.74
N ASP A 352 -9.72 5.05 -18.51
CA ASP A 352 -10.91 5.35 -19.29
C ASP A 352 -11.95 6.09 -18.45
N LEU A 353 -12.26 7.32 -18.86
CA LEU A 353 -13.16 8.23 -18.15
C LEU A 353 -14.59 7.73 -18.01
N GLU A 354 -15.04 6.83 -18.89
CA GLU A 354 -16.42 6.37 -18.89
C GLU A 354 -16.67 5.25 -17.87
N LYS A 355 -15.62 4.57 -17.41
CA LYS A 355 -15.74 3.37 -16.57
C LYS A 355 -14.81 3.32 -15.36
N ASP A 356 -13.66 3.98 -15.39
CA ASP A 356 -12.62 3.83 -14.37
C ASP A 356 -12.75 4.89 -13.27
N LEU A 357 -12.19 4.61 -12.09
CA LEU A 357 -12.28 5.48 -10.92
C LEU A 357 -10.90 5.76 -10.34
N VAL A 358 -10.61 7.04 -10.07
CA VAL A 358 -9.40 7.44 -9.36
C VAL A 358 -9.69 7.48 -7.85
N LEU A 359 -9.00 6.64 -7.09
CA LEU A 359 -9.13 6.55 -5.64
C LEU A 359 -8.05 7.37 -4.92
N PRO A 360 -8.35 7.94 -3.75
CA PRO A 360 -7.36 8.67 -2.97
C PRO A 360 -6.33 7.76 -2.31
N ALA A 361 -5.14 8.30 -2.03
CA ALA A 361 -4.09 7.66 -1.25
C ALA A 361 -4.58 7.24 0.15
N TRP A 362 -3.95 6.20 0.70
CA TRP A 362 -4.02 5.98 2.14
C TRP A 362 -3.29 7.10 2.89
N LYS A 363 -3.98 7.69 3.88
CA LYS A 363 -3.45 8.76 4.72
C LYS A 363 -3.75 8.51 6.18
N VAL A 364 -2.71 8.54 7.00
CA VAL A 364 -2.85 8.54 8.45
C VAL A 364 -3.23 9.94 8.89
N ARG A 365 -4.37 10.05 9.59
CA ARG A 365 -4.72 11.29 10.28
C ARG A 365 -3.78 11.50 11.45
N HIS A 366 -2.79 12.37 11.30
CA HIS A 366 -1.88 12.69 12.39
C HIS A 366 -2.67 13.25 13.59
N PRO A 367 -2.47 12.77 14.84
CA PRO A 367 -3.25 13.22 15.99
C PRO A 367 -3.25 14.74 16.20
N ARG A 368 -2.14 15.42 15.84
CA ARG A 368 -2.09 16.89 15.86
C ARG A 368 -3.03 17.54 14.85
N THR A 369 -3.15 17.02 13.63
CA THR A 369 -4.05 17.58 12.60
C THR A 369 -5.47 17.65 13.13
N LEU A 370 -5.96 16.57 13.75
CA LEU A 370 -7.30 16.51 14.37
C LEU A 370 -7.45 17.45 15.57
N LYS A 371 -6.48 17.43 16.50
CA LYS A 371 -6.55 18.25 17.73
C LYS A 371 -6.47 19.74 17.44
N SER A 372 -5.60 20.15 16.53
CA SER A 372 -5.34 21.55 16.17
C SER A 372 -6.26 22.07 15.07
N LYS A 373 -7.08 21.19 14.46
CA LYS A 373 -7.98 21.54 13.34
C LYS A 373 -7.25 22.30 12.24
N LEU A 374 -6.10 21.80 11.81
CA LEU A 374 -5.21 22.49 10.87
C LEU A 374 -5.92 22.91 9.56
N TRP A 375 -6.85 22.10 9.06
CA TRP A 375 -7.69 22.42 7.91
C TRP A 375 -8.53 23.70 8.08
N ALA A 376 -8.87 24.07 9.31
CA ALA A 376 -9.67 25.25 9.65
C ALA A 376 -8.82 26.48 9.98
N ARG A 377 -7.51 26.45 9.75
CA ARG A 377 -6.62 27.59 10.04
C ARG A 377 -7.06 28.84 9.24
N PRO A 378 -7.31 29.99 9.91
CA PRO A 378 -7.77 31.22 9.25
C PRO A 378 -6.76 31.76 8.23
N LEU A 379 -7.25 32.47 7.22
CA LEU A 379 -6.40 33.05 6.16
C LEU A 379 -5.31 33.99 6.71
N ILE A 380 -5.59 34.76 7.77
CA ILE A 380 -4.61 35.66 8.39
C ILE A 380 -3.40 34.93 9.00
N GLU A 381 -3.56 33.65 9.34
CA GLU A 381 -2.50 32.80 9.89
C GLU A 381 -1.76 32.00 8.80
N ARG A 382 -2.17 32.12 7.53
CA ARG A 382 -1.53 31.47 6.38
C ARG A 382 -0.48 32.40 5.77
N THR A 383 0.71 32.36 6.37
CA THR A 383 1.80 33.31 6.08
C THR A 383 2.57 33.01 4.79
N LYS A 384 2.47 31.78 4.26
CA LYS A 384 3.13 31.38 3.01
C LYS A 384 2.13 31.43 1.86
N LEU A 385 2.52 32.04 0.74
CA LEU A 385 1.70 32.02 -0.48
C LEU A 385 1.68 30.61 -1.09
N PHE A 386 2.85 29.99 -1.24
CA PHE A 386 2.99 28.68 -1.88
C PHE A 386 3.93 27.77 -1.09
N TYR A 387 3.62 26.47 -1.04
CA TYR A 387 4.49 25.46 -0.43
C TYR A 387 4.62 24.20 -1.29
N PHE A 388 5.84 23.73 -1.46
CA PHE A 388 6.17 22.43 -2.02
C PHE A 388 7.35 21.82 -1.27
N ASN A 389 7.17 20.58 -0.82
CA ASN A 389 8.20 19.75 -0.24
C ASN A 389 8.25 18.40 -0.95
N GLY A 390 9.40 18.10 -1.56
CA GLY A 390 9.58 16.89 -2.33
C GLY A 390 10.98 16.77 -2.90
N ASN A 391 11.22 15.70 -3.64
CA ASN A 391 12.50 15.53 -4.31
C ASN A 391 12.63 16.56 -5.44
N LEU A 392 13.70 17.37 -5.39
CA LEU A 392 13.99 18.42 -6.35
C LEU A 392 15.02 17.98 -7.42
N GLY A 393 15.31 16.68 -7.50
CA GLY A 393 16.19 16.08 -8.48
C GLY A 393 17.70 16.27 -8.23
N PRO A 394 18.54 15.97 -9.23
CA PRO A 394 19.97 15.70 -9.02
C PRO A 394 20.79 16.92 -8.60
N ALA A 395 20.27 18.14 -8.79
CA ALA A 395 20.92 19.37 -8.36
C ALA A 395 21.00 19.51 -6.83
N TYR A 396 20.18 18.77 -6.07
CA TYR A 396 20.05 18.89 -4.62
C TYR A 396 20.75 17.75 -3.88
N ALA A 397 21.21 18.03 -2.65
CA ALA A 397 21.76 17.00 -1.77
C ALA A 397 20.67 15.96 -1.45
N ASN A 398 21.00 14.68 -1.58
CA ASN A 398 20.06 13.54 -1.46
C ASN A 398 18.88 13.58 -2.44
N GLY A 399 18.91 14.46 -3.45
CA GLY A 399 17.97 14.45 -4.55
C GLY A 399 18.19 13.22 -5.44
N ARG A 400 17.13 12.79 -6.11
CA ARG A 400 17.18 11.63 -7.01
C ARG A 400 18.13 11.91 -8.18
N PRO A 401 18.89 10.92 -8.66
CA PRO A 401 19.80 11.12 -9.78
C PRO A 401 19.06 11.32 -11.11
N GLU A 402 17.85 10.80 -11.26
CA GLU A 402 17.06 10.87 -12.48
C GLU A 402 16.48 12.27 -12.70
N SER A 403 16.86 12.91 -13.81
CA SER A 403 16.32 14.22 -14.19
C SER A 403 14.87 14.16 -14.67
N THR A 404 14.36 12.97 -14.99
CA THR A 404 13.01 12.70 -15.48
C THR A 404 11.97 12.52 -14.37
N TYR A 405 12.39 12.33 -13.11
CA TYR A 405 11.47 12.23 -11.96
C TYR A 405 10.51 13.43 -11.92
N SER A 406 9.24 13.22 -11.56
CA SER A 406 8.20 14.27 -11.59
C SER A 406 8.03 14.89 -12.99
N MET A 407 8.37 14.14 -14.03
CA MET A 407 8.39 14.62 -15.42
C MET A 407 9.23 15.89 -15.61
N GLY A 408 10.25 16.10 -14.75
CA GLY A 408 11.09 17.31 -14.75
C GLY A 408 10.45 18.55 -14.11
N ILE A 409 9.21 18.46 -13.60
CA ILE A 409 8.46 19.60 -13.07
C ILE A 409 9.05 20.06 -11.74
N SER A 410 9.32 19.14 -10.81
CA SER A 410 9.95 19.47 -9.52
C SER A 410 11.29 20.18 -9.68
N GLN A 411 12.07 19.79 -10.68
CA GLN A 411 13.39 20.32 -11.00
C GLN A 411 13.27 21.75 -11.54
N LYS A 412 12.36 21.99 -12.49
CA LYS A 412 12.07 23.34 -13.00
C LYS A 412 11.55 24.26 -11.89
N LEU A 413 10.64 23.77 -11.04
CA LEU A 413 10.14 24.53 -9.91
C LEU A 413 11.27 24.91 -8.93
N ALA A 414 12.22 24.00 -8.70
CA ALA A 414 13.38 24.24 -7.85
C ALA A 414 14.36 25.26 -8.46
N GLU A 415 14.62 25.18 -9.76
CA GLU A 415 15.47 26.15 -10.48
C GLU A 415 14.91 27.57 -10.40
N GLU A 416 13.58 27.73 -10.43
CA GLU A 416 12.93 29.03 -10.34
C GLU A 416 12.75 29.50 -8.88
N PHE A 417 12.24 28.66 -7.98
CA PHE A 417 11.78 29.10 -6.65
C PHE A 417 12.45 28.40 -5.46
N GLY A 418 13.45 27.54 -5.70
CA GLY A 418 14.10 26.76 -4.64
C GLY A 418 14.64 27.62 -3.49
N LEU A 419 14.11 27.39 -2.28
CA LEU A 419 14.56 28.03 -1.04
C LEU A 419 15.73 27.30 -0.37
N THR A 420 15.95 26.04 -0.71
CA THR A 420 17.14 25.31 -0.27
C THR A 420 18.27 25.56 -1.27
N PRO A 421 19.51 25.84 -0.83
CA PRO A 421 20.65 25.91 -1.73
C PRO A 421 20.89 24.56 -2.43
N ASN A 422 21.14 24.60 -3.73
CA ASN A 422 21.57 23.41 -4.48
C ASN A 422 23.03 23.02 -4.14
N LYS A 423 23.56 21.97 -4.78
CA LYS A 423 24.95 21.50 -4.58
C LYS A 423 26.01 22.57 -4.89
N GLN A 424 25.67 23.59 -5.66
CA GLN A 424 26.53 24.73 -5.99
C GLN A 424 26.29 25.95 -5.07
N GLY A 425 25.47 25.81 -4.03
CA GLY A 425 25.17 26.87 -3.07
C GLY A 425 24.22 27.96 -3.59
N LYS A 426 23.53 27.73 -4.70
CA LYS A 426 22.61 28.72 -5.32
C LYS A 426 21.16 28.44 -4.92
N LEU A 427 20.40 29.52 -4.70
CA LEU A 427 18.94 29.51 -4.60
C LEU A 427 18.29 29.60 -5.99
N GLY A 428 16.97 29.39 -6.06
CA GLY A 428 16.20 29.59 -7.28
C GLY A 428 16.26 31.04 -7.78
N LYS A 429 16.12 31.24 -9.09
CA LYS A 429 16.25 32.55 -9.76
C LYS A 429 15.31 33.61 -9.18
N GLN A 430 14.11 33.19 -8.80
CA GLN A 430 13.01 34.00 -8.29
C GLN A 430 12.66 33.63 -6.84
N TYR A 431 13.65 33.20 -6.06
CA TYR A 431 13.42 32.80 -4.66
C TYR A 431 12.68 33.90 -3.90
N ASN A 432 11.67 33.50 -3.11
CA ASN A 432 10.89 34.40 -2.29
C ASN A 432 10.55 33.70 -0.97
N LYS A 433 10.67 34.40 0.17
CA LYS A 433 10.37 33.81 1.49
C LYS A 433 8.92 33.34 1.64
N ASN A 434 8.00 33.92 0.88
CA ASN A 434 6.59 33.53 0.88
C ASN A 434 6.30 32.33 -0.04
N VAL A 435 7.28 31.89 -0.84
CA VAL A 435 7.19 30.74 -1.75
C VAL A 435 8.19 29.69 -1.29
N THR A 436 7.72 28.66 -0.60
CA THR A 436 8.57 27.62 -0.03
C THR A 436 8.70 26.43 -0.97
N VAL A 437 9.88 26.25 -1.57
CA VAL A 437 10.23 25.06 -2.37
C VAL A 437 11.48 24.43 -1.77
N ILE A 438 11.33 23.27 -1.12
CA ILE A 438 12.40 22.63 -0.35
C ILE A 438 12.56 21.16 -0.68
N SER A 439 13.81 20.68 -0.63
CA SER A 439 14.16 19.30 -1.00
C SER A 439 14.17 18.31 0.16
N LYS A 440 14.07 18.81 1.40
CA LYS A 440 14.25 18.01 2.61
C LYS A 440 12.92 17.79 3.30
N SER A 441 12.68 16.53 3.69
CA SER A 441 11.57 16.16 4.56
C SER A 441 11.57 17.03 5.82
N SER A 442 10.42 17.65 6.09
CA SER A 442 10.21 18.57 7.20
C SER A 442 9.49 17.84 8.32
N SER A 443 10.02 17.93 9.54
CA SER A 443 9.34 17.40 10.73
C SER A 443 8.04 18.12 11.07
N ASN A 444 7.80 19.29 10.45
CA ASN A 444 6.60 20.12 10.65
C ASN A 444 5.73 20.18 9.39
N TYR A 445 5.87 19.21 8.47
CA TYR A 445 5.21 19.19 7.15
C TYR A 445 3.72 19.58 7.18
N HIS A 446 2.92 18.98 8.07
CA HIS A 446 1.49 19.30 8.20
C HIS A 446 1.21 20.75 8.62
N ASP A 447 1.98 21.28 9.58
CA ASP A 447 1.86 22.67 10.01
C ASP A 447 2.29 23.66 8.92
N GLU A 448 3.27 23.27 8.10
CA GLU A 448 3.72 24.06 6.97
C GLU A 448 2.70 24.09 5.83
N LEU A 449 2.04 22.97 5.53
CA LEU A 449 0.90 22.94 4.61
C LEU A 449 -0.23 23.83 5.14
N ALA A 450 -0.62 23.67 6.40
CA ALA A 450 -1.71 24.43 7.00
C ALA A 450 -1.43 25.94 7.12
N SER A 451 -0.16 26.35 7.19
CA SER A 451 0.25 27.77 7.17
C SER A 451 0.44 28.33 5.76
N SER A 452 0.14 27.55 4.73
CA SER A 452 0.25 27.95 3.32
C SER A 452 -1.12 28.17 2.70
N ILE A 453 -1.21 29.09 1.74
CA ILE A 453 -2.43 29.32 0.96
C ILE A 453 -2.54 28.26 -0.14
N PHE A 454 -1.50 28.12 -0.95
CA PHE A 454 -1.42 27.18 -2.07
C PHE A 454 -0.35 26.10 -1.83
N CYS A 455 -0.62 24.86 -2.22
CA CYS A 455 0.30 23.74 -2.06
C CYS A 455 0.49 22.98 -3.36
N GLY A 456 1.74 22.81 -3.78
CA GLY A 456 2.07 22.15 -5.04
C GLY A 456 1.77 20.65 -4.99
N VAL A 457 0.92 20.19 -5.91
CA VAL A 457 0.63 18.78 -6.17
C VAL A 457 1.30 18.42 -7.50
N LEU A 458 2.57 18.01 -7.39
CA LEU A 458 3.40 17.59 -8.51
C LEU A 458 3.50 16.06 -8.55
N PRO A 459 3.60 15.45 -9.74
CA PRO A 459 3.74 14.00 -9.90
C PRO A 459 5.05 13.49 -9.28
N GLY A 460 5.04 12.23 -8.88
CA GLY A 460 6.25 11.48 -8.54
C GLY A 460 6.69 10.66 -9.73
N ASP A 461 6.62 9.34 -9.57
CA ASP A 461 6.87 8.34 -10.61
C ASP A 461 5.57 8.00 -11.38
N GLY A 462 4.76 9.02 -11.68
CA GLY A 462 3.41 8.91 -12.25
C GLY A 462 2.40 9.66 -11.38
N TRP A 463 2.16 9.17 -10.16
CA TRP A 463 1.17 9.71 -9.23
C TRP A 463 1.76 10.56 -8.08
N SER A 464 0.91 11.30 -7.35
CA SER A 464 1.29 12.07 -6.17
C SER A 464 0.25 11.94 -5.04
N PRO A 465 0.65 11.48 -3.85
CA PRO A 465 -0.25 11.45 -2.69
C PRO A 465 -0.36 12.82 -2.00
N ARG A 466 0.07 13.91 -2.64
CA ARG A 466 0.08 15.27 -2.03
C ARG A 466 -1.27 15.97 -2.13
N LEU A 467 -2.16 15.51 -3.00
CA LEU A 467 -3.49 16.08 -3.14
C LEU A 467 -4.24 15.96 -1.82
N GLU A 468 -4.25 14.75 -1.25
CA GLU A 468 -4.93 14.46 0.02
C GLU A 468 -4.29 15.21 1.17
N ASP A 469 -2.96 15.32 1.23
CA ASP A 469 -2.27 16.11 2.27
C ASP A 469 -2.71 17.58 2.21
N SER A 470 -2.77 18.15 1.00
CA SER A 470 -3.18 19.54 0.81
C SER A 470 -4.62 19.77 1.29
N ILE A 471 -5.54 18.88 0.88
CA ILE A 471 -6.95 18.94 1.29
C ILE A 471 -7.11 18.75 2.81
N LEU A 472 -6.43 17.76 3.40
CA LEU A 472 -6.51 17.43 4.83
C LEU A 472 -5.98 18.54 5.74
N GLU A 473 -5.07 19.38 5.23
CA GLU A 473 -4.52 20.53 5.95
C GLU A 473 -5.15 21.87 5.48
N GLY A 474 -6.17 21.80 4.62
CA GLY A 474 -6.91 22.97 4.12
C GLY A 474 -6.07 23.90 3.24
N CYS A 475 -4.98 23.42 2.66
CA CYS A 475 -4.17 24.14 1.69
C CYS A 475 -4.75 23.93 0.28
N ILE A 476 -4.87 24.99 -0.53
CA ILE A 476 -5.46 24.91 -1.86
C ILE A 476 -4.47 24.15 -2.78
N PRO A 477 -4.84 22.97 -3.31
CA PRO A 477 -3.93 22.21 -4.17
C PRO A 477 -3.72 22.94 -5.50
N VAL A 478 -2.46 23.11 -5.88
CA VAL A 478 -2.04 23.57 -7.22
C VAL A 478 -1.53 22.36 -7.97
N ILE A 479 -2.39 21.82 -8.83
CA ILE A 479 -2.14 20.61 -9.61
C ILE A 479 -1.36 20.97 -10.87
N ILE A 480 -0.25 20.28 -11.13
CA ILE A 480 0.54 20.41 -12.36
C ILE A 480 0.77 19.02 -12.95
N GLN A 481 -0.27 18.48 -13.58
CA GLN A 481 -0.35 17.09 -14.07
C GLN A 481 -1.29 16.99 -15.28
N ASP A 482 -0.86 17.49 -16.44
CA ASP A 482 -1.70 17.51 -17.64
C ASP A 482 -2.11 16.10 -18.09
N GLY A 483 -3.39 15.90 -18.41
CA GLY A 483 -3.89 14.62 -18.95
C GLY A 483 -4.02 13.48 -17.92
N ILE A 484 -3.81 13.78 -16.63
CA ILE A 484 -3.96 12.87 -15.50
C ILE A 484 -5.18 13.30 -14.69
N PHE A 485 -6.18 12.42 -14.57
CA PHE A 485 -7.31 12.60 -13.68
C PHE A 485 -6.92 12.28 -12.23
N LEU A 486 -7.44 13.10 -11.32
CA LEU A 486 -7.18 12.99 -9.89
C LEU A 486 -8.42 12.58 -9.09
N PRO A 487 -8.23 12.09 -7.84
CA PRO A 487 -9.34 11.85 -6.93
C PRO A 487 -10.23 13.10 -6.80
N TYR A 488 -11.55 12.88 -6.72
CA TYR A 488 -12.57 13.91 -6.55
C TYR A 488 -12.85 14.80 -7.77
N GLU A 489 -12.16 14.59 -8.89
CA GLU A 489 -12.54 15.18 -10.17
C GLU A 489 -13.81 14.48 -10.71
N THR A 490 -14.71 15.26 -11.31
CA THR A 490 -16.03 14.81 -11.81
C THR A 490 -16.19 15.10 -13.29
#